data_AF-A0A815WFC8-F1
#
_entry.id   AF-A0A815WFC8-F1
#
_cell.length_a   1.000
_cell.length_b   1.000
_cell.length_c   1.000
_cell.angle_alpha   90.00
_cell.angle_beta   90.00
_cell.angle_gamma   90.00
#
_symmetry.space_group_name_H-M   'P 1'
#
loop_
_entity.id
_entity.type
_entity.pdbx_description
1 polymer ?
#
loop_
_entity_poly.entity_id
_entity_poly.type
_entity_poly.pdbx_seq_one_letter_code
_entity_poly.pdbx_strand_id
1 'polypeptide(L)'
;MDAAFHRLRFGFEPPCTILNSLNINDAGDPRRIKYDVLPLTYEPNDDVIYMAISDNDNRPILSVINATTGNLISTFKSISNTIISLQFDIFRKQLFGHI
;
A
#
# COMPACT_ATOMS: atom_id res chain seq x y z
N MET A 1 7.43 13.03 5.98
CA MET A 1 6.31 13.18 5.03
C MET A 1 5.48 11.92 5.17
N ASP A 2 4.31 12.02 5.78
CA ASP A 2 3.42 10.89 6.01
C ASP A 2 2.62 10.62 4.73
N ALA A 3 2.69 9.41 4.18
CA ALA A 3 1.81 9.00 3.11
C ALA A 3 0.49 8.53 3.75
N ALA A 4 -0.54 9.37 3.68
CA ALA A 4 -1.86 9.03 4.20
C ALA A 4 -2.69 8.35 3.11
N PHE A 5 -3.08 7.11 3.36
CA PHE A 5 -3.97 6.34 2.49
C PHE A 5 -5.42 6.66 2.87
N HIS A 6 -6.16 7.24 1.93
CA HIS A 6 -7.53 7.68 2.17
C HIS A 6 -8.51 6.83 1.38
N ARG A 7 -9.49 6.23 2.07
CA ARG A 7 -10.64 5.59 1.42
C ARG A 7 -11.71 6.65 1.15
N LEU A 8 -11.84 7.06 -0.11
CA LEU A 8 -12.94 7.95 -0.54
C LEU A 8 -14.19 7.11 -0.85
N ARG A 9 -15.30 7.38 -0.17
CA ARG A 9 -16.62 6.81 -0.53
C ARG A 9 -17.39 7.84 -1.34
N PHE A 10 -17.75 7.50 -2.58
CA PHE A 10 -18.56 8.38 -3.43
C PHE A 10 -20.03 7.94 -3.41
N GLY A 11 -20.86 8.79 -2.82
CA GLY A 11 -22.32 8.71 -2.77
C GLY A 11 -22.85 10.09 -2.36
N PHE A 12 -24.12 10.39 -2.66
CA PHE A 12 -24.79 11.66 -2.32
C PHE A 12 -24.86 11.88 -0.79
N GLU A 13 -23.76 12.25 -0.12
CA GLU A 13 -23.69 12.27 1.36
C GLU A 13 -22.49 13.12 1.92
N PRO A 14 -22.43 13.41 3.24
CA PRO A 14 -21.75 14.55 3.91
C PRO A 14 -20.23 14.71 3.66
N PRO A 15 -19.59 15.81 4.14
CA PRO A 15 -18.16 16.05 3.96
C PRO A 15 -17.32 14.80 4.21
N CYS A 16 -16.45 14.50 3.23
CA CYS A 16 -15.54 13.37 3.26
C CYS A 16 -14.73 13.39 4.56
N THR A 17 -15.03 12.46 5.46
CA THR A 17 -14.31 12.30 6.72
C THR A 17 -13.27 11.19 6.56
N ILE A 18 -12.02 11.51 6.88
CA ILE A 18 -10.94 10.53 6.94
C ILE A 18 -11.16 9.71 8.21
N LEU A 19 -11.45 8.42 8.06
CA LEU A 19 -11.75 7.55 9.20
C LEU A 19 -10.50 7.03 9.89
N ASN A 20 -9.48 6.65 9.12
CA ASN A 20 -8.26 6.05 9.62
C ASN A 20 -7.06 6.46 8.75
N SER A 21 -5.86 6.33 9.31
CA SER A 21 -4.59 6.65 8.67
C SER A 21 -3.53 5.62 9.03
N LEU A 22 -2.69 5.25 8.07
CA LEU A 22 -1.49 4.46 8.30
C LEU A 22 -0.31 5.40 8.58
N ASN A 23 0.49 5.08 9.61
CA ASN A 23 1.83 5.64 9.70
C ASN A 23 2.73 4.94 8.68
N ILE A 24 3.15 5.66 7.64
CA ILE A 24 3.93 5.08 6.54
C ILE A 24 5.24 4.43 7.01
N ASN A 25 5.80 4.87 8.14
CA ASN A 25 7.01 4.29 8.73
C ASN A 25 6.79 2.85 9.22
N ASP A 26 5.54 2.46 9.47
CA ASP A 26 5.19 1.07 9.81
C ASP A 26 5.24 0.18 8.56
N ALA A 27 4.93 0.73 7.38
CA ALA A 27 4.97 -0.02 6.12
C ALA A 27 6.36 -0.09 5.49
N GLY A 28 7.24 0.88 5.75
CA GLY A 28 8.61 0.91 5.23
C GLY A 28 9.26 2.28 5.43
N ASP A 29 10.38 2.55 4.76
CA ASP A 29 11.04 3.86 4.81
C ASP A 29 10.62 4.73 3.61
N PRO A 30 9.72 5.71 3.79
CA PRO A 30 9.27 6.60 2.70
C PRO A 30 10.38 7.50 2.17
N ARG A 31 11.52 7.63 2.85
CA ARG A 31 12.66 8.41 2.35
C ARG A 31 13.47 7.66 1.29
N ARG A 32 13.18 6.36 1.12
CA ARG A 32 13.89 5.45 0.22
C ARG A 32 13.04 5.03 -0.98
N ILE A 33 11.98 5.77 -1.27
CA ILE A 33 11.19 5.54 -2.47
C ILE A 33 12.04 5.99 -3.67
N LYS A 34 12.32 5.03 -4.56
CA LYS A 34 13.18 5.27 -5.73
C LYS A 34 12.47 6.12 -6.81
N TYR A 35 11.15 6.06 -6.86
CA TYR A 35 10.31 6.77 -7.82
C TYR A 35 9.42 7.77 -7.09
N ASP A 36 9.04 8.87 -7.74
CA ASP A 36 8.14 9.88 -7.13
C ASP A 36 6.71 9.36 -6.87
N VAL A 37 6.45 8.08 -7.17
CA VAL A 37 5.18 7.38 -6.97
C VAL A 37 5.40 6.15 -6.11
N LEU A 38 4.57 5.99 -5.07
CA LEU A 38 4.48 4.77 -4.27
C LEU A 38 3.63 3.73 -5.00
N PRO A 39 4.19 2.59 -5.43
CA PRO A 39 3.40 1.50 -5.99
C PRO A 39 2.47 0.95 -4.92
N LEU A 40 1.16 1.10 -5.14
CA LEU A 40 0.12 0.58 -4.25
C LEU A 40 -1.05 0.06 -5.07
N THR A 41 -1.77 -0.94 -4.54
CA THR A 41 -3.05 -1.39 -5.07
C THR A 41 -3.97 -1.85 -3.95
N TYR A 42 -5.27 -1.82 -4.18
CA TYR A 42 -6.29 -2.25 -3.23
C TYR A 42 -6.92 -3.57 -3.67
N GLU A 43 -7.06 -4.49 -2.72
CA GLU A 43 -7.85 -5.70 -2.82
C GLU A 43 -9.19 -5.48 -2.10
N PRO A 44 -10.32 -5.42 -2.85
CA PRO A 44 -11.62 -5.10 -2.27
C PRO A 44 -12.27 -6.25 -1.52
N ASN A 45 -11.86 -7.49 -1.75
CA ASN A 45 -12.49 -8.66 -1.12
C ASN A 45 -12.11 -8.76 0.36
N ASP A 46 -10.85 -8.50 0.68
CA ASP A 46 -10.30 -8.64 2.03
C ASP A 46 -10.03 -7.29 2.72
N ASP A 47 -10.41 -6.18 2.06
CA ASP A 47 -10.15 -4.81 2.52
C ASP A 47 -8.65 -4.59 2.81
N VAL A 48 -7.79 -4.90 1.83
CA VAL A 48 -6.33 -4.87 1.97
C VAL A 48 -5.68 -3.90 0.97
N ILE A 49 -4.67 -3.17 1.43
CA ILE A 49 -3.76 -2.40 0.57
C ILE A 49 -2.42 -3.14 0.51
N TYR A 50 -1.96 -3.37 -0.71
CA TYR A 50 -0.59 -3.80 -0.99
C TYR A 50 0.24 -2.58 -1.35
N MET A 51 1.41 -2.44 -0.73
CA MET A 51 2.33 -1.35 -0.99
C MET A 51 3.74 -1.87 -1.18
N ALA A 52 4.39 -1.51 -2.29
CA ALA A 52 5.82 -1.75 -2.46
C ALA A 52 6.61 -0.53 -1.98
N ILE A 53 7.57 -0.77 -1.10
CA ILE A 53 8.42 0.26 -0.49
C ILE A 53 9.78 -0.36 -0.14
N SER A 54 10.76 0.45 0.23
CA SER A 54 12.04 -0.06 0.74
C SER A 54 12.01 -0.19 2.26
N ASP A 55 12.71 -1.19 2.81
CA ASP A 55 13.01 -1.22 4.24
C ASP A 55 14.18 -0.29 4.61
N ASN A 56 14.54 -0.26 5.90
CA ASN A 56 15.64 0.58 6.41
C ASN A 56 17.01 0.24 5.79
N ASP A 57 17.17 -0.98 5.29
CA ASP A 57 18.38 -1.49 4.63
C ASP A 57 18.34 -1.29 3.11
N ASN A 58 17.38 -0.50 2.61
CA ASN A 58 17.18 -0.23 1.18
C ASN A 58 16.83 -1.47 0.35
N ARG A 59 16.23 -2.49 0.98
CA ARG A 59 15.73 -3.69 0.27
C ARG A 59 14.26 -3.49 -0.09
N PRO A 60 13.83 -3.84 -1.32
CA PRO A 60 12.43 -3.73 -1.67
C PRO A 60 11.61 -4.76 -0.87
N ILE A 61 10.50 -4.29 -0.31
CA ILE A 61 9.55 -5.06 0.46
C ILE A 61 8.14 -4.81 -0.07
N LEU A 62 7.24 -5.76 0.19
CA LEU A 62 5.80 -5.60 -0.03
C LEU A 62 5.09 -5.64 1.32
N SER A 63 4.46 -4.53 1.67
CA SER A 63 3.68 -4.38 2.89
C SER A 63 2.21 -4.58 2.60
N VAL A 64 1.55 -5.33 3.48
CA VAL A 64 0.13 -5.65 3.44
C VAL A 64 -0.53 -4.92 4.59
N ILE A 65 -1.51 -4.07 4.29
CA ILE A 65 -2.14 -3.16 5.25
C ILE A 65 -3.64 -3.39 5.25
N ASN A 66 -4.23 -3.39 6.44
CA ASN A 66 -5.68 -3.39 6.58
C ASN A 66 -6.21 -2.01 6.13
N ALA A 67 -6.97 -1.97 5.04
CA ALA A 67 -7.50 -0.73 4.46
C ALA A 67 -8.55 -0.06 5.36
N THR A 68 -9.17 -0.83 6.27
CA THR A 68 -10.16 -0.30 7.21
C THR A 68 -9.48 0.35 8.40
N THR A 69 -8.49 -0.28 9.02
CA THR A 69 -7.85 0.25 10.25
C THR A 69 -6.57 1.04 10.00
N GLY A 70 -5.96 0.90 8.83
CA GLY A 70 -4.64 1.47 8.54
C GLY A 70 -3.49 0.69 9.20
N ASN A 71 -3.74 -0.47 9.80
CA ASN A 71 -2.69 -1.25 10.47
C ASN A 71 -1.91 -2.12 9.48
N LEU A 72 -0.60 -2.22 9.68
CA LEU A 72 0.22 -3.22 9.00
C LEU A 72 -0.21 -4.64 9.43
N ILE A 73 -0.48 -5.49 8.45
CA ILE A 73 -0.80 -6.91 8.63
C ILE A 73 0.47 -7.76 8.49
N SER A 74 1.25 -7.51 7.44
CA SER A 74 2.42 -8.34 7.09
C SER A 74 3.41 -7.60 6.20
N THR A 75 4.64 -8.10 6.13
CA THR A 75 5.70 -7.62 5.24
C THR A 75 6.43 -8.79 4.58
N PHE A 76 6.52 -8.76 3.25
CA PHE A 76 7.27 -9.72 2.45
C PHE A 76 8.61 -9.12 2.00
N LYS A 77 9.71 -9.79 2.34
CA LYS A 77 11.10 -9.31 2.10
C LYS A 77 11.86 -10.03 0.99
N SER A 78 11.27 -11.04 0.35
CA SER A 78 11.94 -11.89 -0.65
C SER A 78 11.96 -11.27 -2.06
N ILE A 79 11.78 -9.97 -2.18
CA ILE A 79 11.68 -9.27 -3.45
C ILE A 79 13.08 -8.77 -3.77
N SER A 80 13.65 -9.21 -4.88
CA SER A 80 15.02 -8.82 -5.29
C SER A 80 15.06 -7.56 -6.14
N ASN A 81 13.95 -7.26 -6.83
CA ASN A 81 13.85 -6.14 -7.77
C ASN A 81 12.98 -5.02 -7.20
N THR A 82 13.27 -3.78 -7.59
CA THR A 82 12.37 -2.66 -7.28
C THR A 82 11.06 -2.84 -8.03
N ILE A 83 9.92 -2.73 -7.35
CA ILE A 83 8.61 -2.74 -7.98
C ILE A 83 8.28 -1.31 -8.44
N ILE A 84 7.90 -1.15 -9.71
CA ILE A 84 7.53 0.12 -10.34
C ILE A 84 6.02 0.37 -10.21
N SER A 85 5.21 -0.68 -10.33
CA SER A 85 3.74 -0.60 -10.20
C SER A 85 3.15 -1.91 -9.68
N LEU A 86 2.01 -1.81 -9.00
CA LEU A 86 1.23 -2.95 -8.52
C LEU A 86 -0.17 -2.93 -9.13
N GLN A 87 -0.73 -4.11 -9.40
CA GLN A 87 -2.13 -4.27 -9.82
C GLN A 87 -2.71 -5.53 -9.21
N PHE A 88 -3.87 -5.41 -8.58
CA PHE A 88 -4.64 -6.57 -8.10
C PHE A 88 -5.75 -6.94 -9.10
N ASP A 89 -5.78 -8.20 -9.52
CA ASP A 89 -6.87 -8.78 -10.30
C ASP A 89 -7.91 -9.40 -9.36
N ILE A 90 -9.06 -8.72 -9.26
CA ILE A 90 -10.16 -9.12 -8.38
C ILE A 90 -10.83 -10.44 -8.78
N PHE A 91 -10.78 -10.80 -10.06
CA PHE A 91 -11.43 -12.01 -10.57
C PHE A 91 -10.55 -13.24 -10.35
N ARG A 92 -9.23 -13.07 -10.51
CA ARG A 92 -8.26 -14.15 -10.30
C ARG A 92 -7.69 -14.22 -8.90
N LYS A 93 -7.94 -13.20 -8.07
CA LYS A 93 -7.33 -13.03 -6.73
C LYS A 93 -5.81 -13.07 -6.82
N GLN A 94 -5.26 -12.30 -7.75
CA GLN A 94 -3.82 -12.30 -8.06
C GLN A 94 -3.25 -10.89 -7.98
N LEU A 95 -2.07 -10.77 -7.35
CA LEU A 95 -1.29 -9.55 -7.32
C LEU A 95 -0.19 -9.61 -8.38
N PHE A 96 -0.14 -8.60 -9.24
CA PHE A 96 0.90 -8.42 -10.25
C PHE A 96 1.78 -7.24 -9.88
N GLY A 97 3.09 -7.41 -10.04
CA GLY A 97 4.09 -6.36 -9.89
C GLY A 97 4.88 -6.20 -11.18
N HIS A 98 5.02 -4.97 -11.65
CA HIS A 98 5.99 -4.61 -12.69
C HIS A 98 7.31 -4.25 -12.00
N ILE A 99 8.42 -4.81 -12.47
CA ILE A 99 9.77 -4.64 -11.92
C ILE A 99 10.68 -3.87 -12.88
#